data_AF-A0A7J8UUM2-F1
#
_entry.id   AF-A0A7J8UUM2-F1
#
_cell.length_a   1.000
_cell.length_b   1.000
_cell.length_c   1.000
_cell.angle_alpha   90.00
_cell.angle_beta   90.00
_cell.angle_gamma   90.00
#
_symmetry.space_group_name_H-M   'P 1'
#
loop_
_entity.id
_entity.type
_entity.pdbx_description
1 polymer ?
#
loop_
_entity_poly.entity_id
_entity_poly.type
_entity_poly.pdbx_seq_one_letter_code
_entity_poly.pdbx_strand_id
1 'polypeptide(L)'
;AVSSSTPFTCVISCSIFGQAQQLFQRDAQIVTPEALESVKAALASSEIEHKAETKKKAIPRKAAGQSWEDPTLAEWPENDFRLFCGDLGNEVNDDVLSKAFARFPSFNMARVVRDKRTGKTKGYGFVSFANPSDLAAALKEMNGKYVGNRPIKLRKSNWKERIDQDALVRQKNHYQKKPKLQKKGILHK
;
A
#
# COMPACT_ATOMS: atom_id res chain seq x y z
N ALA A 1 -57.58 -1.32 -62.11
CA ALA A 1 -57.46 -0.29 -63.16
C ALA A 1 -56.95 0.99 -62.51
N VAL A 2 -55.88 1.57 -63.08
CA VAL A 2 -55.40 2.98 -63.06
C VAL A 2 -55.32 3.72 -61.70
N SER A 3 -54.14 4.12 -61.20
CA SER A 3 -53.19 5.18 -61.65
C SER A 3 -53.64 6.63 -61.41
N SER A 4 -52.62 7.46 -61.13
CA SER A 4 -52.53 8.95 -61.10
C SER A 4 -52.84 9.62 -59.75
N SER A 5 -51.90 10.22 -58.99
CA SER A 5 -50.82 11.22 -59.20
C SER A 5 -51.26 12.68 -58.94
N THR A 6 -50.75 13.25 -57.82
CA THR A 6 -50.19 14.61 -57.57
C THR A 6 -50.95 15.88 -58.06
N PRO A 7 -50.90 17.07 -57.38
CA PRO A 7 -49.63 17.80 -57.15
C PRO A 7 -49.46 18.76 -55.92
N PHE A 8 -48.18 18.98 -55.59
CA PHE A 8 -47.46 20.23 -55.21
C PHE A 8 -48.21 21.36 -54.48
N THR A 9 -47.76 21.84 -53.31
CA THR A 9 -46.87 23.03 -53.04
C THR A 9 -47.60 23.97 -52.05
N CYS A 10 -47.03 24.85 -51.21
CA CYS A 10 -45.69 25.30 -50.80
C CYS A 10 -45.86 26.17 -49.52
N VAL A 11 -44.74 26.43 -48.82
CA VAL A 11 -44.41 27.55 -47.90
C VAL A 11 -45.22 27.85 -46.62
N ILE A 12 -44.52 27.81 -45.48
CA ILE A 12 -44.35 28.88 -44.45
C ILE A 12 -43.14 28.43 -43.60
N SER A 13 -41.93 28.91 -43.91
CA SER A 13 -41.27 30.09 -43.32
C SER A 13 -40.58 29.84 -41.96
N CYS A 14 -39.26 29.62 -42.05
CA CYS A 14 -38.23 30.46 -41.43
C CYS A 14 -38.39 30.84 -39.94
N SER A 15 -38.09 29.91 -39.01
CA SER A 15 -37.68 30.26 -37.63
C SER A 15 -36.83 29.20 -36.90
N ILE A 16 -36.60 28.02 -37.47
CA ILE A 16 -35.90 26.92 -36.77
C ILE A 16 -34.38 26.86 -37.02
N PHE A 17 -33.83 27.64 -37.97
CA PHE A 17 -32.39 27.56 -38.27
C PHE A 17 -31.51 28.40 -37.33
N GLY A 18 -32.09 29.36 -36.60
CA GLY A 18 -31.34 30.23 -35.67
C GLY A 18 -31.02 29.59 -34.31
N GLN A 19 -31.86 28.66 -33.83
CA GLN A 19 -31.65 28.03 -32.52
C GLN A 19 -30.58 26.93 -32.56
N ALA A 20 -30.47 26.20 -33.68
CA ALA A 20 -29.52 25.07 -33.78
C ALA A 20 -28.05 25.52 -33.84
N GLN A 21 -27.76 26.69 -34.41
CA GLN A 21 -26.38 27.22 -34.44
C GLN A 21 -25.92 27.80 -33.10
N GLN A 22 -26.83 28.27 -32.23
CA GLN A 22 -26.43 28.79 -30.92
C GLN A 22 -26.04 27.69 -29.92
N LEU A 23 -26.53 26.46 -30.11
CA LEU A 23 -26.21 25.34 -29.24
C LEU A 23 -24.81 24.79 -29.52
N PHE A 24 -24.42 24.71 -30.80
CA PHE A 24 -23.11 24.20 -31.20
C PHE A 24 -21.94 25.13 -30.84
N GLN A 25 -22.20 26.43 -30.63
CA GLN A 25 -21.18 27.38 -30.19
C GLN A 25 -20.97 27.37 -28.66
N ARG A 26 -21.93 26.86 -27.87
CA ARG A 26 -21.80 26.75 -26.40
C ARG A 26 -20.95 25.54 -25.98
N ASP A 27 -21.02 24.45 -26.72
CA ASP A 27 -20.32 23.21 -26.36
C ASP A 27 -18.82 23.19 -26.74
N ALA A 28 -18.37 24.15 -27.56
CA ALA A 28 -16.96 24.28 -27.97
C ALA A 28 -16.08 25.06 -26.96
N GLN A 29 -16.66 25.59 -25.88
CA GLN A 29 -15.94 26.23 -24.77
C GLN A 29 -16.20 25.48 -23.44
N ILE A 30 -15.93 24.17 -23.38
CA ILE A 30 -15.99 23.38 -22.12
C ILE A 30 -14.65 22.70 -21.83
N VAL A 31 -13.54 23.31 -22.23
CA VAL A 31 -12.25 23.03 -21.59
C VAL A 31 -11.84 24.30 -20.87
N THR A 32 -12.47 24.54 -19.73
CA THR A 32 -11.99 25.55 -18.79
C THR A 32 -10.59 25.13 -18.34
N PRO A 33 -9.59 26.04 -18.31
CA PRO A 33 -8.26 25.72 -17.83
C PRO A 33 -8.26 25.23 -16.37
N GLU A 34 -9.30 25.60 -15.62
CA GLU A 34 -9.59 25.14 -14.25
C GLU A 34 -9.85 23.63 -14.16
N ALA A 35 -10.51 23.02 -15.16
CA ALA A 35 -10.72 21.58 -15.19
C ALA A 35 -9.40 20.83 -15.41
N LEU A 36 -8.50 21.38 -16.23
CA LEU A 36 -7.18 20.82 -16.47
C LEU A 36 -6.27 20.96 -15.24
N GLU A 37 -6.34 22.08 -14.53
CA GLU A 37 -5.66 22.29 -13.25
C GLU A 37 -6.13 21.27 -12.20
N SER A 38 -7.43 20.99 -12.14
CA SER A 38 -8.03 20.05 -11.19
C SER A 38 -7.57 18.60 -11.41
N VAL A 39 -7.43 18.17 -12.67
CA VAL A 39 -6.93 16.82 -13.00
C VAL A 39 -5.42 16.71 -12.71
N LYS A 40 -4.66 17.78 -12.97
CA LYS A 40 -3.23 17.85 -12.60
C LYS A 40 -3.03 17.83 -11.08
N ALA A 41 -3.86 18.55 -10.33
CA ALA A 41 -3.86 18.55 -8.87
C ALA A 41 -4.23 17.16 -8.32
N ALA A 42 -5.25 16.49 -8.87
CA ALA A 42 -5.62 15.14 -8.48
C ALA A 42 -4.49 14.12 -8.73
N LEU A 43 -3.79 14.22 -9.88
CA LEU A 43 -2.64 13.36 -10.16
C LEU A 43 -1.48 13.65 -9.19
N ALA A 44 -1.20 14.93 -8.90
CA ALA A 44 -0.18 15.33 -7.94
C ALA A 44 -0.52 14.85 -6.50
N SER A 45 -1.78 14.85 -6.10
CA SER A 45 -2.24 14.28 -4.83
C SER A 45 -2.04 12.76 -4.80
N SER A 46 -2.32 12.05 -5.89
CA SER A 46 -2.12 10.59 -5.97
C SER A 46 -0.64 10.18 -5.96
N GLU A 47 0.26 10.99 -6.53
CA GLU A 47 1.72 10.76 -6.47
C GLU A 47 2.32 11.11 -5.09
N ILE A 48 1.67 11.98 -4.31
CA ILE A 48 2.06 12.28 -2.94
C ILE A 48 1.55 11.21 -1.96
N GLU A 49 0.37 10.62 -2.18
CA GLU A 49 -0.15 9.54 -1.33
C GLU A 49 0.66 8.24 -1.50
N HIS A 50 1.03 7.88 -2.73
CA HIS A 50 1.95 6.75 -2.97
C HIS A 50 3.39 7.03 -2.47
N LYS A 51 3.79 8.29 -2.32
CA LYS A 51 5.10 8.67 -1.72
C LYS A 51 5.02 8.82 -0.19
N ALA A 52 3.85 9.11 0.37
CA ALA A 52 3.66 9.27 1.82
C ALA A 52 3.73 7.92 2.55
N GLU A 53 3.26 6.84 1.94
CA GLU A 53 3.45 5.47 2.48
C GLU A 53 4.89 4.96 2.38
N THR A 54 5.77 5.62 1.63
CA THR A 54 7.21 5.27 1.58
C THR A 54 8.05 5.92 2.68
N LYS A 55 7.45 6.71 3.58
CA LYS A 55 8.15 7.31 4.74
C LYS A 55 8.05 6.49 6.02
N LYS A 56 7.81 5.18 5.91
CA LYS A 56 7.92 4.26 7.04
C LYS A 56 9.41 4.13 7.37
N LYS A 57 9.79 4.54 8.58
CA LYS A 57 11.17 4.59 9.08
C LYS A 57 11.87 3.27 8.78
N ALA A 58 12.78 3.28 7.80
CA ALA A 58 13.65 2.15 7.52
C ALA A 58 14.40 1.81 8.81
N ILE A 59 14.22 0.60 9.34
CA ILE A 59 14.98 0.13 10.51
C ILE A 59 16.33 -0.39 9.98
N PRO A 60 17.45 0.33 10.19
CA PRO A 60 18.74 -0.11 9.69
C PRO A 60 19.25 -1.29 10.54
N ARG A 61 19.43 -2.45 9.93
CA ARG A 61 20.18 -3.57 10.55
C ARG A 61 21.65 -3.46 10.12
N LYS A 62 22.55 -3.32 11.09
CA LYS A 62 24.00 -3.23 10.84
C LYS A 62 24.65 -4.60 11.05
N ALA A 63 25.21 -5.17 9.98
CA ALA A 63 26.21 -6.23 10.08
C ALA A 63 27.34 -5.89 9.08
N ALA A 64 28.58 -5.81 9.55
CA ALA A 64 29.79 -5.71 8.73
C ALA A 64 29.77 -4.65 7.59
N GLY A 65 29.40 -3.40 7.90
CA GLY A 65 29.54 -2.28 6.94
C GLY A 65 28.55 -2.23 5.77
N GLN A 66 27.71 -3.24 5.59
CA GLN A 66 26.63 -3.23 4.60
C GLN A 66 25.28 -3.06 5.31
N SER A 67 24.60 -1.93 5.06
CA SER A 67 23.23 -1.71 5.50
C SER A 67 22.29 -2.20 4.40
N TRP A 68 21.69 -3.36 4.59
CA TRP A 68 20.63 -3.84 3.71
C TRP A 68 19.28 -3.44 4.31
N GLU A 69 18.56 -2.55 3.62
CA GLU A 69 17.17 -2.24 3.94
C GLU A 69 16.30 -3.34 3.34
N ASP A 70 15.65 -4.13 4.21
CA ASP A 70 14.66 -5.10 3.76
C ASP A 70 13.29 -4.41 3.68
N PRO A 71 12.78 -4.10 2.48
CA PRO A 71 11.48 -3.44 2.31
C PRO A 71 10.33 -4.30 2.86
N THR A 72 10.54 -5.62 3.04
CA THR A 72 9.50 -6.49 3.61
C THR A 72 9.24 -6.22 5.08
N LEU A 73 10.12 -5.49 5.79
CA LEU A 73 9.92 -5.10 7.19
C LEU A 73 9.02 -3.85 7.34
N ALA A 74 8.95 -2.99 6.32
CA ALA A 74 8.19 -1.74 6.37
C ALA A 74 6.69 -1.93 6.07
N GLU A 75 6.30 -3.05 5.44
CA GLU A 75 4.90 -3.33 5.11
C GLU A 75 4.06 -3.75 6.32
N TRP A 76 4.70 -4.12 7.44
CA TRP A 76 3.99 -4.62 8.62
C TRP A 76 3.41 -3.50 9.48
N PRO A 77 2.24 -3.72 10.10
CA PRO A 77 1.68 -2.78 11.08
C PRO A 77 2.62 -2.55 12.27
N GLU A 78 2.69 -1.31 12.78
CA GLU A 78 3.69 -0.91 13.78
C GLU A 78 3.47 -1.53 15.18
N ASN A 79 2.22 -1.77 15.58
CA ASN A 79 1.86 -2.30 16.89
C ASN A 79 1.29 -3.72 16.81
N ASP A 80 2.06 -4.63 16.22
CA ASP A 80 1.61 -5.98 15.95
C ASP A 80 2.25 -7.06 16.83
N PHE A 81 1.67 -8.25 16.80
CA PHE A 81 2.24 -9.43 17.44
C PHE A 81 2.55 -10.45 16.35
N ARG A 82 3.84 -10.61 16.05
CA ARG A 82 4.28 -11.52 14.99
C ARG A 82 4.50 -12.92 15.54
N LEU A 83 3.97 -13.89 14.82
CA LEU A 83 4.14 -15.32 15.02
C LEU A 83 5.06 -15.85 13.91
N PHE A 84 6.09 -16.59 14.32
CA PHE A 84 6.97 -17.28 13.38
C PHE A 84 6.35 -18.61 12.99
N CYS A 85 6.24 -18.82 11.68
CA CYS A 85 5.73 -20.04 11.06
C CYS A 85 6.88 -20.73 10.32
N GLY A 86 7.35 -21.86 10.81
CA GLY A 86 8.42 -22.65 10.21
C GLY A 86 7.91 -23.96 9.62
N ASP A 87 8.79 -24.60 8.85
CA ASP A 87 8.57 -25.90 8.21
C ASP A 87 7.43 -25.89 7.17
N LEU A 88 7.25 -24.75 6.51
CA LEU A 88 6.27 -24.57 5.44
C LEU A 88 6.75 -25.28 4.17
N GLY A 89 5.85 -25.99 3.49
CA GLY A 89 6.11 -26.61 2.19
C GLY A 89 6.27 -25.59 1.06
N ASN A 90 6.84 -26.01 -0.08
CA ASN A 90 7.02 -25.12 -1.23
C ASN A 90 5.70 -24.76 -1.92
N GLU A 91 4.63 -25.53 -1.68
CA GLU A 91 3.28 -25.21 -2.12
C GLU A 91 2.60 -24.10 -1.29
N VAL A 92 3.13 -23.77 -0.10
CA VAL A 92 2.49 -22.82 0.81
C VAL A 92 2.81 -21.39 0.39
N ASN A 93 1.77 -20.70 -0.06
CA ASN A 93 1.80 -19.29 -0.41
C ASN A 93 1.22 -18.42 0.72
N ASP A 94 1.39 -17.11 0.57
CA ASP A 94 0.84 -16.08 1.46
C ASP A 94 -0.68 -16.23 1.63
N ASP A 95 -1.40 -16.52 0.54
CA ASP A 95 -2.85 -16.76 0.54
C ASP A 95 -3.27 -18.03 1.29
N VAL A 96 -2.45 -19.08 1.23
CA VAL A 96 -2.75 -20.34 1.92
C VAL A 96 -2.57 -20.13 3.42
N LEU A 97 -1.50 -19.43 3.79
CA LEU A 97 -1.22 -19.10 5.17
C LEU A 97 -2.28 -18.15 5.73
N SER A 98 -2.67 -17.11 4.99
CA SER A 98 -3.72 -16.18 5.41
C SER A 98 -5.05 -16.89 5.64
N LYS A 99 -5.48 -17.75 4.72
CA LYS A 99 -6.70 -18.57 4.88
C LYS A 99 -6.65 -19.48 6.11
N ALA A 100 -5.51 -20.08 6.40
CA ALA A 100 -5.35 -20.94 7.58
C ALA A 100 -5.50 -20.16 8.90
N PHE A 101 -5.03 -18.91 8.94
CA PHE A 101 -5.10 -18.05 10.13
C PHE A 101 -6.32 -17.10 10.16
N ALA A 102 -7.10 -17.02 9.08
CA ALA A 102 -8.32 -16.22 8.99
C ALA A 102 -9.43 -16.65 9.96
N ARG A 103 -9.30 -17.85 10.57
CA ARG A 103 -10.17 -18.30 11.66
C ARG A 103 -10.09 -17.39 12.89
N PHE A 104 -8.96 -16.72 13.10
CA PHE A 104 -8.76 -15.86 14.25
C PHE A 104 -9.17 -14.42 13.90
N PRO A 105 -10.00 -13.76 14.73
CA PRO A 105 -10.55 -12.44 14.41
C PRO A 105 -9.50 -11.32 14.42
N SER A 106 -8.38 -11.52 15.12
CA SER A 106 -7.30 -10.55 15.20
C SER A 106 -6.17 -10.80 14.20
N PHE A 107 -6.41 -11.62 13.18
CA PHE A 107 -5.48 -11.79 12.07
C PHE A 107 -5.35 -10.47 11.27
N ASN A 108 -4.12 -9.98 11.10
CA ASN A 108 -3.85 -8.76 10.33
C ASN A 108 -3.22 -9.07 8.98
N MET A 109 -2.07 -9.74 8.98
CA MET A 109 -1.29 -9.99 7.76
C MET A 109 -0.49 -11.28 7.88
N ALA A 110 -0.33 -12.01 6.77
CA ALA A 110 0.56 -13.15 6.65
C ALA A 110 1.51 -12.93 5.49
N ARG A 111 2.78 -13.30 5.66
CA ARG A 111 3.76 -13.33 4.56
C ARG A 111 4.68 -14.52 4.66
N VAL A 112 4.94 -15.15 3.52
CA VAL A 112 5.90 -16.23 3.34
C VAL A 112 7.18 -15.64 2.76
N VAL A 113 8.31 -15.96 3.38
CA VAL A 113 9.60 -15.43 2.92
C VAL A 113 10.10 -16.27 1.75
N ARG A 114 10.27 -15.61 0.60
CA ARG A 114 10.82 -16.21 -0.62
C ARG A 114 12.17 -15.61 -0.95
N ASP A 115 13.02 -16.42 -1.56
CA ASP A 115 14.27 -15.95 -2.13
C ASP A 115 13.97 -15.11 -3.38
N LYS A 116 14.44 -13.85 -3.39
CA LYS A 116 14.22 -12.91 -4.49
C LYS A 116 14.91 -13.35 -5.79
N ARG A 117 15.97 -14.15 -5.71
CA ARG A 117 16.73 -14.59 -6.89
C ARG A 117 16.13 -15.83 -7.52
N THR A 118 15.68 -16.79 -6.71
CA THR A 118 15.19 -18.08 -7.19
C THR A 118 13.67 -18.20 -7.21
N GLY A 119 12.95 -17.28 -6.56
CA GLY A 119 11.50 -17.30 -6.41
C GLY A 119 10.98 -18.41 -5.48
N LYS A 120 11.86 -19.28 -4.99
CA LYS A 120 11.50 -20.41 -4.11
C LYS A 120 11.24 -19.90 -2.69
N THR A 121 10.31 -20.54 -1.99
CA THR A 121 10.09 -20.24 -0.57
C THR A 121 11.24 -20.77 0.27
N LYS A 122 11.59 -20.04 1.32
CA LYS A 122 12.60 -20.47 2.29
C LYS A 122 12.03 -21.42 3.35
N GLY A 123 10.75 -21.80 3.22
CA GLY A 123 10.08 -22.72 4.14
C GLY A 123 9.69 -22.09 5.48
N TYR A 124 9.65 -20.77 5.55
CA TYR A 124 9.17 -20.04 6.72
C TYR A 124 8.43 -18.76 6.35
N GLY A 125 7.59 -18.30 7.28
CA GLY A 125 6.78 -17.11 7.14
C GLY A 125 6.50 -16.46 8.49
N PHE A 126 5.86 -15.30 8.43
CA PHE A 126 5.44 -14.53 9.58
C PHE A 126 3.95 -14.24 9.46
N VAL A 127 3.27 -14.29 10.60
CA VAL A 127 1.85 -13.92 10.73
C VAL A 127 1.74 -12.86 11.80
N SER A 128 0.96 -11.82 11.53
CA SER A 128 0.77 -10.67 12.39
C SER A 128 -0.64 -10.69 12.97
N PHE A 129 -0.73 -10.52 14.29
CA PHE A 129 -1.97 -10.41 15.03
C PHE A 129 -2.08 -9.06 15.73
N ALA A 130 -3.30 -8.53 15.86
CA ALA A 130 -3.59 -7.35 16.66
C ALA A 130 -3.52 -7.65 18.17
N ASN A 131 -3.98 -8.83 18.58
CA ASN A 131 -4.08 -9.21 19.98
C ASN A 131 -3.06 -10.30 20.37
N PRO A 132 -2.41 -10.19 21.53
CA PRO A 132 -1.48 -11.22 22.00
C PRO A 132 -2.19 -12.47 22.51
N SER A 133 -3.44 -12.35 22.96
CA SER A 133 -4.25 -13.48 23.46
C SER A 133 -4.55 -14.47 22.34
N ASP A 134 -5.03 -13.97 21.20
CA ASP A 134 -5.32 -14.77 20.02
C ASP A 134 -4.04 -15.37 19.41
N LEU A 135 -2.91 -14.64 19.47
CA LEU A 135 -1.62 -15.22 19.06
C LEU A 135 -1.27 -16.46 19.90
N ALA A 136 -1.50 -16.42 21.22
CA ALA A 136 -1.24 -17.55 22.10
C ALA A 136 -2.22 -18.72 21.83
N ALA A 137 -3.48 -18.42 21.55
CA ALA A 137 -4.48 -19.41 21.15
C ALA A 137 -4.09 -20.08 19.81
N ALA A 138 -3.74 -19.28 18.79
CA ALA A 138 -3.28 -19.77 17.50
C ALA A 138 -2.00 -20.62 17.63
N LEU A 139 -1.05 -20.21 18.46
CA LEU A 139 0.15 -20.99 18.76
C LEU A 139 -0.19 -22.36 19.38
N LYS A 140 -1.21 -22.45 20.23
CA LYS A 140 -1.61 -23.71 20.87
C LYS A 140 -2.41 -24.61 19.93
N GLU A 141 -3.33 -24.03 19.15
CA GLU A 141 -4.26 -24.78 18.28
C GLU A 141 -3.62 -25.20 16.96
N MET A 142 -2.84 -24.31 16.34
CA MET A 142 -2.31 -24.51 14.99
C MET A 142 -0.92 -25.14 14.96
N ASN A 143 -0.21 -25.20 16.09
CA ASN A 143 1.12 -25.80 16.11
C ASN A 143 1.03 -27.32 15.87
N GLY A 144 1.72 -27.80 14.83
CA GLY A 144 1.67 -29.19 14.38
C GLY A 144 0.50 -29.52 13.46
N LYS A 145 -0.35 -28.56 13.09
CA LYS A 145 -1.39 -28.76 12.07
C LYS A 145 -0.77 -28.83 10.68
N TYR A 146 -1.39 -29.60 9.80
CA TYR A 146 -0.95 -29.69 8.40
C TYR A 146 -1.39 -28.44 7.63
N VAL A 147 -0.42 -27.76 7.02
CA VAL A 147 -0.65 -26.63 6.11
C VAL A 147 0.03 -26.98 4.79
N GLY A 148 -0.76 -27.40 3.80
CA GLY A 148 -0.25 -28.09 2.62
C GLY A 148 0.17 -29.52 2.98
N ASN A 149 1.35 -29.95 2.53
CA ASN A 149 1.84 -31.31 2.72
C ASN A 149 2.74 -31.50 3.96
N ARG A 150 2.93 -30.47 4.79
CA ARG A 150 3.81 -30.52 5.97
C ARG A 150 3.13 -29.97 7.23
N PRO A 151 3.46 -30.50 8.43
CA PRO A 151 2.98 -29.94 9.68
C PRO A 151 3.71 -28.62 9.99
N ILE A 152 2.96 -27.57 10.28
CA ILE A 152 3.49 -26.24 10.59
C ILE A 152 4.11 -26.20 11.99
N LYS A 153 5.29 -25.60 12.12
CA LYS A 153 5.95 -25.35 13.41
C LYS A 153 5.82 -23.89 13.80
N LEU A 154 5.08 -23.61 14.88
CA LEU A 154 4.84 -22.26 15.34
C LEU A 154 5.78 -21.89 16.51
N ARG A 155 6.23 -20.63 16.51
CA ARG A 155 7.04 -20.03 17.58
C ARG A 155 6.65 -18.56 17.75
N LYS A 156 6.82 -18.02 18.95
CA LYS A 156 6.74 -16.56 19.16
C LYS A 156 7.89 -15.90 18.40
N SER A 157 7.63 -14.81 17.68
CA SER A 157 8.67 -14.11 16.92
C SER A 157 9.43 -13.11 17.80
N ASN A 158 10.75 -13.16 17.78
CA ASN A 158 11.64 -12.19 18.46
C ASN A 158 11.78 -10.88 17.66
N TRP A 159 10.75 -10.50 16.89
CA TRP A 159 10.83 -9.34 16.02
C TRP A 159 11.05 -8.06 16.82
N LYS A 160 10.41 -7.91 17.99
CA LYS A 160 10.58 -6.77 18.91
C LYS A 160 11.98 -6.70 19.51
N GLU A 161 12.64 -7.84 19.71
CA GLU A 161 14.01 -7.90 20.25
C GLU A 161 15.05 -7.51 19.21
N ARG A 162 14.79 -7.75 17.91
CA ARG A 162 15.65 -7.31 16.81
C ARG A 162 15.48 -5.85 16.43
N ILE A 163 14.33 -5.25 16.75
CA ILE A 163 14.14 -3.81 16.70
C ILE A 163 14.67 -3.29 18.03
N ASP A 164 15.97 -3.00 18.11
CA ASP A 164 16.59 -2.38 19.28
C ASP A 164 15.82 -1.09 19.63
N GLN A 165 14.83 -1.17 20.52
CA GLN A 165 14.17 -0.01 21.10
C GLN A 165 15.22 0.90 21.75
N ASP A 166 16.26 0.30 22.32
CA ASP A 166 17.42 1.01 22.86
C ASP A 166 18.21 1.76 21.78
N ALA A 167 18.38 1.22 20.58
CA ALA A 167 19.03 1.94 19.47
C ALA A 167 18.16 3.08 18.92
N LEU A 168 16.84 2.91 18.85
CA LEU A 168 15.91 3.99 18.48
C LEU A 168 15.93 5.12 19.52
N VAL A 169 15.94 4.79 20.81
CA VAL A 169 16.05 5.77 21.91
C VAL A 169 17.42 6.47 21.88
N ARG A 170 18.52 5.74 21.67
CA ARG A 170 19.86 6.31 21.50
C ARG A 170 19.93 7.28 20.32
N GLN A 171 19.32 6.93 19.18
CA GLN A 171 19.27 7.79 18.00
C GLN A 171 18.45 9.07 18.26
N LYS A 172 17.30 8.94 18.95
CA LYS A 172 16.47 10.10 19.35
C LYS A 172 17.22 11.03 20.30
N ASN A 173 17.94 10.47 21.28
CA ASN A 173 18.74 11.24 22.23
C ASN A 173 19.95 11.93 21.57
N HIS A 174 20.56 11.30 20.55
CA HIS A 174 21.66 11.90 19.79
C HIS A 174 21.20 13.09 18.92
N TYR A 175 19.98 13.06 18.40
CA TYR A 175 19.40 14.18 17.64
C TYR A 175 19.12 15.40 18.55
N GLN A 176 18.64 15.18 19.77
CA GLN A 176 18.36 16.24 20.75
C GLN A 176 19.62 16.91 21.30
N LYS A 177 20.75 16.18 21.32
CA LYS A 177 22.03 16.71 21.80
C LYS A 177 22.85 17.46 20.75
N LYS A 178 22.38 17.61 19.50
CA LYS A 178 23.11 18.41 18.50
C LYS A 178 23.11 19.88 18.94
N PRO A 179 24.27 20.49 19.27
CA PRO A 179 24.32 21.91 19.61
C PRO A 179 23.87 22.70 18.38
N LYS A 180 22.90 23.60 18.55
CA LYS A 180 22.47 24.52 17.51
C LYS A 180 23.69 25.35 17.11
N LEU A 181 24.20 25.15 15.90
CA LEU A 181 25.23 26.01 15.32
C LEU A 181 24.73 27.45 15.40
N GLN A 182 25.39 28.26 16.24
CA GLN A 182 25.12 29.68 16.36
C GLN A 182 25.33 30.31 14.98
N LYS A 183 24.27 30.87 14.40
CA LYS A 183 24.36 31.69 13.20
C LYS A 183 25.33 32.84 13.52
N LYS A 184 26.54 32.77 12.99
CA LYS A 184 27.44 33.94 12.96
C LYS A 184 26.71 35.00 12.16
N GLY A 185 26.24 36.03 12.85
CA GLY A 185 25.63 37.20 12.24
C GLY A 185 26.61 37.82 11.27
N ILE A 186 26.21 37.89 10.00
CA ILE A 186 26.92 38.62 8.97
C ILE A 186 26.55 40.11 9.10
N LEU A 187 27.55 40.88 9.52
CA LEU A 187 27.96 42.19 9.01
C LEU A 187 27.12 43.45 9.31
N HIS A 188 27.82 44.59 9.16
CA HIS A 188 27.51 46.04 9.15
C HIS A 188 28.11 46.72 10.40
N LYS A 189 29.02 47.72 10.30
CA LYS A 189 29.37 48.66 9.23
C LYS A 189 30.73 49.29 9.57
#